data_AF-A0A3E0J918-F1
#
_entry.id   AF-A0A3E0J918-F1
#
_cell.length_a   1.000
_cell.length_b   1.000
_cell.length_c   1.000
_cell.angle_alpha   90.00
_cell.angle_beta   90.00
_cell.angle_gamma   90.00
#
_symmetry.space_group_name_H-M   'P 1'
#
loop_
_entity.id
_entity.type
_entity.pdbx_description
1 polymer ?
#
loop_
_entity_poly.entity_id
_entity_poly.type
_entity_poly.pdbx_seq_one_letter_code
_entity_poly.pdbx_strand_id
1 'polypeptide(L)'
;MDHQQIKKAINRHIGEDPLFTDKDKERFYKNKPNRRQRFPGAPKIVTVLLAFFVLSGSFYTFIKTDWFEQPSSPTQEEKEPVEETPPAPDPEEPTHVKVEKLKEVIVSMPSKSKMKVAIDQFEGTEVESKVADTENANGNEYELFESYYAFASRKEPGNPPAYDGPLPPPKDAFKNDEIEISMKLNWVEGGDRTYLNEATLLYLSEEGDLIEENYKVHERERNFIKVKNPNEPVVMDDLILASIARSVDKEPEAITKRDLLYLEELTINASHLSGIYEVDEDIEYFKAMQSLFVLKLNQAIIPGELLKEVPYLDQATFIGPTVDDLSRVKEGLQTITYLNLINSSFRGTAEDILELKSLNIVRVDPAVVPNYEDLQFEGMDVRW
;
A
#
# COMPACT_ATOMS: atom_id res chain seq x y z
N MET A 1 20.10 11.10 53.59
CA MET A 1 21.34 10.91 52.80
C MET A 1 21.64 12.22 52.09
N ASP A 2 22.86 12.72 52.27
CA ASP A 2 23.23 14.12 52.02
C ASP A 2 23.63 14.34 50.55
N HIS A 3 22.97 15.29 49.88
CA HIS A 3 23.14 15.64 48.46
C HIS A 3 24.58 16.08 48.12
N GLN A 4 25.38 16.44 49.12
CA GLN A 4 26.79 16.80 48.95
C GLN A 4 27.71 15.58 48.74
N GLN A 5 27.34 14.39 49.22
CA GLN A 5 28.17 13.18 49.06
C GLN A 5 28.05 12.58 47.65
N ILE A 6 26.88 12.69 47.02
CA ILE A 6 26.64 12.23 45.65
C ILE A 6 27.39 13.10 44.62
N LYS A 7 27.40 14.44 44.80
CA LYS A 7 28.18 15.34 43.95
C LYS A 7 29.69 15.09 44.03
N LYS A 8 30.20 14.70 45.20
CA LYS A 8 31.63 14.36 45.38
C LYS A 8 32.01 13.03 44.72
N ALA A 9 31.07 12.10 44.55
CA ALA A 9 31.32 10.82 43.87
C ALA A 9 31.36 10.99 42.34
N ILE A 10 30.46 11.81 41.77
CA ILE A 10 30.39 12.05 40.32
C ILE A 10 31.60 12.85 39.82
N ASN A 11 32.11 13.80 40.60
CA ASN A 11 33.26 14.61 40.20
C ASN A 11 34.63 13.92 40.39
N ARG A 12 34.67 12.66 40.83
CA ARG A 12 35.93 11.96 41.15
C ARG A 12 36.46 11.06 40.01
N HIS A 13 35.84 11.10 38.83
CA HIS A 13 36.20 10.22 37.70
C HIS A 13 36.30 10.91 36.33
N ILE A 14 36.56 12.21 36.31
CA ILE A 14 36.91 12.94 35.08
C ILE A 14 38.27 13.60 35.37
N GLY A 15 39.29 13.24 34.59
CA GLY A 15 40.69 13.58 34.83
C GLY A 15 40.99 15.08 34.92
N GLU A 16 42.20 15.40 35.41
CA GLU A 16 42.63 16.75 35.79
C GLU A 16 42.78 17.75 34.63
N ASP A 17 42.67 17.32 33.37
CA ASP A 17 42.72 18.21 32.21
C ASP A 17 41.38 18.24 31.44
N PRO A 18 40.83 19.43 31.14
CA PRO A 18 39.61 19.54 30.35
C PRO A 18 39.84 19.08 28.91
N LEU A 19 39.01 18.15 28.43
CA LEU A 19 39.03 17.58 27.07
C LEU A 19 38.85 18.61 25.93
N PHE A 20 38.47 19.86 26.23
CA PHE A 20 38.30 20.92 25.26
C PHE A 20 38.98 22.20 25.75
N THR A 21 39.96 22.69 24.99
CA THR A 21 40.62 23.96 25.29
C THR A 21 39.79 25.13 24.77
N ASP A 22 39.99 26.34 25.31
CA ASP A 22 39.27 27.52 24.85
C ASP A 22 39.60 27.89 23.39
N LYS A 23 40.74 27.42 22.85
CA LYS A 23 41.07 27.51 21.42
C LYS A 23 40.18 26.63 20.53
N ASP A 24 39.70 25.49 21.04
CA ASP A 24 38.81 24.60 20.30
C ASP A 24 37.39 25.18 20.21
N LYS A 25 36.95 25.88 21.26
CA LYS A 25 35.69 26.62 21.27
C LYS A 25 35.72 27.80 20.29
N GLU A 26 36.83 28.53 20.20
CA GLU A 26 36.96 29.63 19.23
C GLU A 26 36.89 29.17 17.76
N ARG A 27 37.37 27.95 17.43
CA ARG A 27 37.24 27.38 16.08
C ARG A 27 35.79 27.05 15.74
N PHE A 28 35.01 26.57 16.70
CA PHE A 28 33.62 26.20 16.50
C PHE A 28 32.71 27.40 16.19
N TYR A 29 33.00 28.58 16.77
CA TYR A 29 32.19 29.79 16.57
C TYR A 29 32.67 30.71 15.44
N LYS A 30 33.80 30.41 14.79
CA LYS A 30 34.37 31.29 13.75
C LYS A 30 33.64 31.24 12.39
N ASN A 31 32.81 30.23 12.14
CA ASN A 31 32.19 29.99 10.83
C ASN A 31 30.66 30.06 10.79
N LYS A 32 29.98 30.74 11.74
CA LYS A 32 28.55 31.04 11.58
C LYS A 32 28.34 32.30 10.72
N PRO A 33 27.67 32.21 9.56
CA PRO A 33 27.33 33.40 8.78
C PRO A 33 26.31 34.28 9.53
N ASN A 34 26.69 35.54 9.73
CA ASN A 34 25.84 36.61 10.26
C ASN A 34 24.63 36.87 9.34
N ARG A 35 23.45 36.32 9.64
CA ARG A 35 22.19 36.79 9.06
C ARG A 35 21.57 37.88 9.95
N ARG A 36 21.94 39.13 9.67
CA ARG A 36 21.24 40.32 10.17
C ARG A 36 19.84 40.41 9.55
N GLN A 37 18.86 40.67 10.41
CA GLN A 37 17.53 41.22 10.17
C GLN A 37 17.42 42.19 8.97
N ARG A 38 16.37 42.01 8.17
CA ARG A 38 15.57 43.10 7.59
C ARG A 38 14.08 42.78 7.79
N PHE A 39 13.44 43.54 8.69
CA PHE A 39 11.98 43.69 8.80
C PHE A 39 11.52 44.83 7.84
N PRO A 40 10.23 45.22 7.77
CA PRO A 40 9.16 44.66 6.94
C PRO A 40 8.66 45.71 5.90
N GLY A 41 8.06 45.26 4.78
CA GLY A 41 7.68 46.15 3.67
C GLY A 41 6.34 45.82 3.03
N ALA A 42 5.29 46.14 3.77
CA ALA A 42 3.88 46.36 3.36
C ALA A 42 3.11 45.28 2.53
N PRO A 43 1.97 44.82 3.08
CA PRO A 43 0.88 44.13 2.38
C PRO A 43 -0.06 45.15 1.71
N LYS A 44 -0.82 44.76 0.66
CA LYS A 44 -2.12 45.36 0.24
C LYS A 44 -2.68 44.89 -1.12
N ILE A 45 -1.94 44.13 -1.93
CA ILE A 45 -2.43 43.72 -3.27
C ILE A 45 -3.14 42.34 -3.23
N VAL A 46 -2.68 41.43 -2.38
CA VAL A 46 -3.21 40.05 -2.32
C VAL A 46 -4.62 39.99 -1.73
N THR A 47 -4.97 40.89 -0.81
CA THR A 47 -6.32 40.97 -0.24
C THR A 47 -7.36 41.58 -1.17
N VAL A 48 -6.96 42.43 -2.13
CA VAL A 48 -7.89 42.99 -3.14
C VAL A 48 -8.22 41.96 -4.22
N LEU A 49 -7.26 41.12 -4.62
CA LEU A 49 -7.48 40.02 -5.56
C LEU A 49 -8.40 38.94 -4.99
N LEU A 50 -8.28 38.62 -3.69
CA LEU A 50 -9.16 37.64 -3.04
C LEU A 50 -10.61 38.16 -2.94
N ALA A 51 -10.81 39.47 -2.70
CA ALA A 51 -12.13 40.07 -2.64
C ALA A 51 -12.81 40.13 -4.03
N PHE A 52 -12.03 40.31 -5.11
CA PHE A 52 -12.57 40.27 -6.47
C PHE A 52 -13.05 38.87 -6.87
N PHE A 53 -12.33 37.82 -6.49
CA PHE A 53 -12.72 36.42 -6.76
C PHE A 53 -14.00 36.00 -6.04
N VAL A 54 -14.21 36.43 -4.79
CA VAL A 54 -15.41 36.10 -4.02
C VAL A 54 -16.65 36.82 -4.57
N LEU A 55 -16.50 38.06 -5.05
CA LEU A 55 -17.61 38.80 -5.65
C LEU A 55 -17.93 38.37 -7.09
N SER A 56 -16.93 37.98 -7.90
CA SER A 56 -17.17 37.49 -9.27
C SER A 56 -17.69 36.05 -9.32
N GLY A 57 -17.36 35.20 -8.33
CA GLY A 57 -17.90 33.85 -8.21
C GLY A 57 -19.38 33.79 -7.84
N SER A 58 -19.92 34.90 -7.31
CA SER A 58 -21.35 35.02 -6.93
C SER A 58 -22.26 35.43 -8.09
N PHE A 59 -21.69 35.79 -9.25
CA PHE A 59 -22.45 36.20 -10.45
C PHE A 59 -22.72 35.05 -11.44
N TYR A 60 -22.06 33.89 -11.29
CA TYR A 60 -22.22 32.77 -12.23
C TYR A 60 -23.33 31.77 -11.83
N THR A 61 -23.89 31.89 -10.62
CA THR A 61 -24.98 31.03 -10.13
C THR A 61 -26.37 31.68 -10.17
N PHE A 62 -26.53 32.85 -10.81
CA PHE A 62 -27.80 33.59 -10.87
C PHE A 62 -28.35 33.84 -12.30
N ILE A 63 -27.79 33.22 -13.35
CA ILE A 63 -28.27 33.34 -14.76
C ILE A 63 -28.93 32.04 -15.27
N LYS A 64 -29.51 31.21 -14.40
CA LYS A 64 -30.42 30.13 -14.82
C LYS A 64 -31.57 29.92 -13.84
N THR A 65 -32.46 30.90 -13.79
CA THR A 65 -33.82 30.72 -13.24
C THR A 65 -34.76 31.73 -13.88
N ASP A 66 -35.24 31.42 -15.10
CA ASP A 66 -36.43 32.04 -15.68
C ASP A 66 -37.65 31.21 -15.25
N TRP A 67 -38.36 31.67 -14.22
CA TRP A 67 -39.68 31.16 -13.84
C TRP A 67 -40.58 32.33 -13.44
N PHE A 68 -41.30 32.88 -14.42
CA PHE A 68 -42.55 33.69 -14.36
C PHE A 68 -42.89 33.98 -15.84
N GLU A 69 -44.07 33.80 -16.45
CA GLU A 69 -45.46 33.61 -16.05
C GLU A 69 -46.28 33.25 -17.34
N GLN A 70 -46.94 32.08 -17.43
CA GLN A 70 -48.38 31.81 -17.68
C GLN A 70 -49.05 32.27 -19.02
N PRO A 71 -50.34 31.95 -19.32
CA PRO A 71 -51.04 30.66 -19.42
C PRO A 71 -51.96 30.55 -20.68
N SER A 72 -52.39 29.36 -21.13
CA SER A 72 -53.77 29.09 -21.65
C SER A 72 -53.97 27.63 -22.12
N SER A 73 -55.18 27.14 -21.89
CA SER A 73 -55.64 25.75 -22.01
C SER A 73 -56.05 25.34 -23.45
N PRO A 74 -56.78 24.22 -23.64
CA PRO A 74 -56.41 23.05 -24.44
C PRO A 74 -56.90 23.09 -25.90
N THR A 75 -56.22 22.40 -26.83
CA THR A 75 -56.84 22.00 -28.11
C THR A 75 -56.20 20.71 -28.64
N GLN A 76 -57.07 19.81 -29.11
CA GLN A 76 -56.79 18.49 -29.69
C GLN A 76 -56.20 18.57 -31.11
N GLU A 77 -55.70 17.41 -31.57
CA GLU A 77 -55.33 17.02 -32.95
C GLU A 77 -53.99 17.59 -33.43
N GLU A 78 -53.02 16.84 -33.98
CA GLU A 78 -53.10 15.71 -34.92
C GLU A 78 -52.09 14.58 -34.60
N LYS A 79 -52.40 13.37 -35.09
CA LYS A 79 -51.48 12.23 -35.14
C LYS A 79 -50.46 12.44 -36.26
N GLU A 80 -49.19 12.60 -35.90
CA GLU A 80 -48.06 12.26 -36.77
C GLU A 80 -47.38 10.98 -36.24
N PRO A 81 -46.83 10.13 -37.12
CA PRO A 81 -46.21 8.87 -36.69
C PRO A 81 -44.99 9.19 -35.84
N VAL A 82 -44.95 8.61 -34.64
CA VAL A 82 -43.75 8.58 -33.82
C VAL A 82 -42.68 7.86 -34.62
N GLU A 83 -41.74 8.59 -35.22
CA GLU A 83 -40.41 8.03 -35.48
C GLU A 83 -39.92 7.54 -34.12
N GLU A 84 -39.69 6.22 -34.01
CA GLU A 84 -38.94 5.62 -32.91
C GLU A 84 -37.60 6.35 -32.85
N THR A 85 -37.53 7.38 -32.01
CA THR A 85 -36.26 7.92 -31.58
C THR A 85 -35.56 6.73 -30.94
N PRO A 86 -34.36 6.34 -31.42
CA PRO A 86 -33.59 5.31 -30.74
C PRO A 86 -33.57 5.67 -29.24
N PRO A 87 -33.76 4.70 -28.32
CA PRO A 87 -33.63 5.00 -26.90
C PRO A 87 -32.32 5.78 -26.73
N ALA A 88 -32.40 6.93 -26.04
CA ALA A 88 -31.21 7.66 -25.68
C ALA A 88 -30.19 6.64 -25.14
N PRO A 89 -28.94 6.64 -25.63
CA PRO A 89 -27.96 5.68 -25.16
C PRO A 89 -27.97 5.72 -23.64
N ASP A 90 -28.15 4.55 -23.02
CA ASP A 90 -28.14 4.44 -21.55
C ASP A 90 -26.94 5.25 -21.04
N PRO A 91 -27.12 6.13 -20.04
CA PRO A 91 -26.02 6.92 -19.53
C PRO A 91 -24.91 5.96 -19.14
N GLU A 92 -23.76 6.10 -19.78
CA GLU A 92 -22.63 5.22 -19.58
C GLU A 92 -22.32 5.15 -18.09
N GLU A 93 -22.30 3.94 -17.53
CA GLU A 93 -22.06 3.76 -16.10
C GLU A 93 -20.67 4.30 -15.74
N PRO A 94 -20.51 5.08 -14.65
CA PRO A 94 -19.21 5.59 -14.24
C PRO A 94 -18.20 4.46 -13.98
N THR A 95 -16.91 4.70 -14.27
CA THR A 95 -15.83 3.72 -14.10
C THR A 95 -15.80 3.09 -12.71
N HIS A 96 -16.00 3.88 -11.65
CA HIS A 96 -16.01 3.37 -10.27
C HIS A 96 -17.14 2.36 -10.04
N VAL A 97 -18.30 2.53 -10.69
CA VAL A 97 -19.44 1.59 -10.58
C VAL A 97 -19.11 0.28 -11.30
N LYS A 98 -18.52 0.35 -12.49
CA LYS A 98 -18.07 -0.83 -13.25
C LYS A 98 -17.02 -1.63 -12.46
N VAL A 99 -16.03 -0.95 -11.89
CA VAL A 99 -14.99 -1.55 -11.04
C VAL A 99 -15.61 -2.28 -9.85
N GLU A 100 -16.52 -1.65 -9.09
CA GLU A 100 -17.14 -2.30 -7.93
C GLU A 100 -17.99 -3.52 -8.33
N LYS A 101 -18.73 -3.46 -9.44
CA LYS A 101 -19.46 -4.64 -9.97
C LYS A 101 -18.52 -5.77 -10.38
N LEU A 102 -17.38 -5.47 -11.01
CA LEU A 102 -16.36 -6.47 -11.34
C LEU A 102 -15.78 -7.10 -10.06
N LYS A 103 -15.49 -6.29 -9.04
CA LYS A 103 -14.99 -6.76 -7.74
C LYS A 103 -15.98 -7.69 -7.05
N GLU A 104 -17.27 -7.34 -7.04
CA GLU A 104 -18.32 -8.21 -6.49
C GLU A 104 -18.35 -9.58 -7.16
N VAL A 105 -18.24 -9.60 -8.50
CA VAL A 105 -18.16 -10.86 -9.26
C VAL A 105 -16.89 -11.63 -8.90
N ILE A 106 -15.72 -10.98 -8.83
CA ILE A 106 -14.44 -11.60 -8.47
C ILE A 106 -14.48 -12.23 -7.06
N VAL A 107 -14.94 -11.48 -6.05
CA VAL A 107 -15.01 -11.94 -4.65
C VAL A 107 -15.96 -13.12 -4.49
N SER A 108 -16.97 -13.23 -5.37
CA SER A 108 -17.89 -14.38 -5.38
C SER A 108 -17.26 -15.70 -5.86
N MET A 109 -15.95 -15.70 -6.21
CA MET A 109 -15.20 -16.84 -6.75
C MET A 109 -15.92 -17.45 -7.97
N PRO A 110 -16.04 -16.69 -9.06
CA PRO A 110 -16.86 -17.08 -10.20
C PRO A 110 -16.17 -18.21 -10.98
N SER A 111 -16.96 -19.00 -11.70
CA SER A 111 -16.41 -19.84 -12.78
C SER A 111 -15.93 -18.94 -13.94
N LYS A 112 -15.03 -19.46 -14.79
CA LYS A 112 -14.61 -18.78 -16.04
C LYS A 112 -15.82 -18.29 -16.86
N SER A 113 -16.89 -19.07 -16.94
CA SER A 113 -18.13 -18.70 -17.65
C SER A 113 -18.87 -17.52 -17.04
N LYS A 114 -19.00 -17.46 -15.70
CA LYS A 114 -19.64 -16.32 -15.01
C LYS A 114 -18.80 -15.06 -15.17
N MET A 115 -17.48 -15.20 -15.08
CA MET A 115 -16.58 -14.07 -15.30
C MET A 115 -16.68 -13.55 -16.73
N LYS A 116 -16.73 -14.44 -17.72
CA LYS A 116 -16.93 -14.06 -19.12
C LYS A 116 -18.21 -13.26 -19.34
N VAL A 117 -19.32 -13.65 -18.70
CA VAL A 117 -20.58 -12.88 -18.78
C VAL A 117 -20.39 -11.47 -18.24
N ALA A 118 -19.69 -11.29 -17.12
CA ALA A 118 -19.42 -9.97 -16.56
C ALA A 118 -18.51 -9.13 -17.47
N ILE A 119 -17.47 -9.73 -18.05
CA ILE A 119 -16.57 -9.08 -19.02
C ILE A 119 -17.35 -8.63 -20.24
N ASP A 120 -18.13 -9.53 -20.84
CA ASP A 120 -18.92 -9.27 -22.04
C ASP A 120 -20.00 -8.18 -21.76
N GLN A 121 -20.58 -8.14 -20.55
CA GLN A 121 -21.55 -7.12 -20.13
C GLN A 121 -20.96 -5.70 -20.14
N PHE A 122 -19.68 -5.56 -19.77
CA PHE A 122 -18.97 -4.28 -19.81
C PHE A 122 -18.14 -4.11 -21.08
N GLU A 123 -18.33 -4.97 -22.09
CA GLU A 123 -17.62 -4.94 -23.38
C GLU A 123 -16.09 -5.03 -23.25
N GLY A 124 -15.60 -5.76 -22.25
CA GLY A 124 -14.18 -6.05 -22.13
C GLY A 124 -13.70 -6.96 -23.26
N THR A 125 -12.56 -6.63 -23.84
CA THR A 125 -11.93 -7.42 -24.90
C THR A 125 -10.67 -8.10 -24.36
N GLU A 126 -10.53 -9.40 -24.61
CA GLU A 126 -9.29 -10.13 -24.29
C GLU A 126 -8.17 -9.66 -25.23
N VAL A 127 -7.08 -9.16 -24.66
CA VAL A 127 -5.93 -8.62 -25.41
C VAL A 127 -4.74 -9.57 -25.42
N GLU A 128 -4.59 -10.38 -24.37
CA GLU A 128 -3.53 -11.39 -24.28
C GLU A 128 -3.97 -12.53 -23.36
N SER A 129 -3.61 -13.78 -23.72
CA SER A 129 -3.64 -14.91 -22.79
C SER A 129 -2.36 -15.74 -22.88
N LYS A 130 -1.93 -16.22 -21.70
CA LYS A 130 -0.73 -17.04 -21.52
C LYS A 130 -1.08 -18.25 -20.68
N VAL A 131 -0.50 -19.39 -21.05
CA VAL A 131 -0.58 -20.62 -20.26
C VAL A 131 0.84 -20.98 -19.85
N ALA A 132 1.04 -21.24 -18.56
CA ALA A 132 2.31 -21.67 -18.01
C ALA A 132 2.14 -22.92 -17.15
N ASP A 133 2.89 -23.96 -17.47
CA ASP A 133 3.02 -25.14 -16.62
C ASP A 133 3.78 -24.73 -15.36
N THR A 134 3.16 -24.91 -14.20
CA THR A 134 3.71 -24.50 -12.91
C THR A 134 3.69 -25.66 -11.93
N GLU A 135 4.65 -25.68 -11.01
CA GLU A 135 4.74 -26.68 -9.95
C GLU A 135 4.59 -25.97 -8.60
N ASN A 136 3.77 -26.52 -7.69
CA ASN A 136 3.65 -25.96 -6.35
C ASN A 136 4.78 -26.44 -5.43
N ALA A 137 4.90 -25.86 -4.23
CA ALA A 137 5.94 -26.23 -3.26
C ALA A 137 5.92 -27.71 -2.82
N ASN A 138 4.83 -28.45 -3.08
CA ASN A 138 4.69 -29.87 -2.77
C ASN A 138 4.99 -30.78 -3.98
N GLY A 139 5.40 -30.21 -5.11
CA GLY A 139 5.71 -30.93 -6.33
C GLY A 139 4.51 -31.33 -7.19
N ASN A 140 3.33 -30.74 -6.94
CA ASN A 140 2.17 -30.98 -7.80
C ASN A 140 2.18 -29.99 -8.96
N GLU A 141 2.14 -30.52 -10.17
CA GLU A 141 1.97 -29.77 -11.41
C GLU A 141 0.54 -29.22 -11.53
N TYR A 142 0.42 -27.97 -12.00
CA TYR A 142 -0.82 -27.30 -12.35
C TYR A 142 -0.58 -26.32 -13.48
N GLU A 143 -1.61 -26.02 -14.26
CA GLU A 143 -1.55 -25.01 -15.31
C GLU A 143 -2.01 -23.67 -14.75
N LEU A 144 -1.20 -22.63 -14.94
CA LEU A 144 -1.58 -21.25 -14.67
C LEU A 144 -2.03 -20.61 -15.99
N PHE A 145 -3.28 -20.19 -16.05
CA PHE A 145 -3.87 -19.50 -17.19
C PHE A 145 -4.05 -18.02 -16.84
N GLU A 146 -3.21 -17.16 -17.41
CA GLU A 146 -3.32 -15.71 -17.30
C GLU A 146 -4.10 -15.14 -18.49
N SER A 147 -5.14 -14.33 -18.23
CA SER A 147 -5.84 -13.55 -19.25
C SER A 147 -5.85 -12.07 -18.91
N TYR A 148 -5.56 -11.23 -19.90
CA TYR A 148 -5.62 -9.78 -19.83
C TYR A 148 -6.80 -9.28 -20.65
N TYR A 149 -7.60 -8.40 -20.06
CA TYR A 149 -8.76 -7.76 -20.67
C TYR A 149 -8.62 -6.25 -20.60
N ALA A 150 -8.97 -5.57 -21.69
CA ALA A 150 -9.06 -4.13 -21.75
C ALA A 150 -10.52 -3.72 -21.98
N PHE A 151 -10.99 -2.74 -21.22
CA PHE A 151 -12.30 -2.11 -21.36
C PHE A 151 -12.05 -0.71 -21.90
N ALA A 152 -12.58 -0.39 -23.08
CA ALA A 152 -12.37 0.90 -23.73
C ALA A 152 -13.37 1.95 -23.20
N SER A 153 -12.96 3.22 -23.17
CA SER A 153 -13.87 4.32 -22.81
C SER A 153 -14.80 4.63 -23.99
N ARG A 154 -16.13 4.65 -23.79
CA ARG A 154 -17.07 4.95 -24.88
C ARG A 154 -17.25 6.44 -25.11
N LYS A 155 -16.19 7.12 -25.56
CA LYS A 155 -16.33 8.51 -26.03
C LYS A 155 -16.96 8.63 -27.42
N GLU A 156 -16.88 7.58 -28.23
CA GLU A 156 -17.48 7.56 -29.57
C GLU A 156 -18.28 6.27 -29.84
N PRO A 157 -19.42 6.36 -30.55
CA PRO A 157 -20.20 5.18 -30.94
C PRO A 157 -19.43 4.35 -31.98
N GLY A 158 -19.05 3.13 -31.60
CA GLY A 158 -18.38 2.16 -32.46
C GLY A 158 -17.81 1.00 -31.63
N ASN A 159 -17.26 -0.02 -32.29
CA ASN A 159 -16.41 -1.00 -31.62
C ASN A 159 -15.00 -0.40 -31.57
N PRO A 160 -14.51 0.08 -30.41
CA PRO A 160 -13.13 0.51 -30.29
C PRO A 160 -12.20 -0.66 -30.65
N PRO A 161 -11.08 -0.40 -31.35
CA PRO A 161 -10.10 -1.44 -31.62
C PRO A 161 -9.57 -2.02 -30.30
N ALA A 162 -9.22 -3.31 -30.30
CA ALA A 162 -8.57 -3.92 -29.15
C ALA A 162 -7.26 -3.18 -28.84
N TYR A 163 -7.00 -2.91 -27.56
CA TYR A 163 -5.76 -2.26 -27.13
C TYR A 163 -4.55 -3.10 -27.52
N ASP A 164 -3.58 -2.48 -28.18
CA ASP A 164 -2.37 -3.11 -28.74
C ASP A 164 -1.06 -2.60 -28.10
N GLY A 165 -1.17 -1.79 -27.04
CA GLY A 165 -0.03 -1.25 -26.30
C GLY A 165 0.58 -2.23 -25.27
N PRO A 166 1.57 -1.77 -24.49
CA PRO A 166 2.20 -2.59 -23.47
C PRO A 166 1.24 -2.96 -22.33
N LEU A 167 1.45 -4.13 -21.73
CA LEU A 167 0.72 -4.62 -20.56
C LEU A 167 1.66 -4.71 -19.34
N PRO A 168 1.23 -4.27 -18.13
CA PRO A 168 0.00 -3.52 -17.89
C PRO A 168 0.03 -2.12 -18.53
N PRO A 169 -1.12 -1.55 -18.93
CA PRO A 169 -1.17 -0.27 -19.62
C PRO A 169 -0.57 0.90 -18.82
N PRO A 170 0.14 1.85 -19.46
CA PRO A 170 0.69 3.01 -18.79
C PRO A 170 -0.41 4.03 -18.46
N LYS A 171 -0.15 4.94 -17.51
CA LYS A 171 -1.10 5.98 -17.08
C LYS A 171 -1.63 6.81 -18.26
N ASP A 172 -0.82 7.03 -19.29
CA ASP A 172 -1.18 7.84 -20.46
C ASP A 172 -2.27 7.16 -21.32
N ALA A 173 -2.29 5.83 -21.41
CA ALA A 173 -3.36 5.10 -22.12
C ALA A 173 -4.74 5.37 -21.49
N PHE A 174 -4.80 5.46 -20.16
CA PHE A 174 -6.03 5.82 -19.46
C PHE A 174 -6.40 7.29 -19.62
N LYS A 175 -5.41 8.20 -19.59
CA LYS A 175 -5.64 9.65 -19.77
C LYS A 175 -6.10 10.01 -21.18
N ASN A 176 -5.66 9.25 -22.17
CA ASN A 176 -6.05 9.39 -23.57
C ASN A 176 -7.36 8.66 -23.89
N ASP A 177 -8.00 8.04 -22.88
CA ASP A 177 -9.24 7.28 -23.00
C ASP A 177 -9.14 6.06 -23.93
N GLU A 178 -7.92 5.58 -24.20
CA GLU A 178 -7.68 4.33 -24.93
C GLU A 178 -8.19 3.13 -24.11
N ILE A 179 -8.05 3.22 -22.79
CA ILE A 179 -8.52 2.23 -21.82
C ILE A 179 -9.20 2.92 -20.65
N GLU A 180 -10.36 2.44 -20.26
CA GLU A 180 -11.06 2.81 -19.04
C GLU A 180 -10.63 1.93 -17.85
N ILE A 181 -10.63 0.60 -18.06
CA ILE A 181 -10.25 -0.40 -17.07
C ILE A 181 -9.34 -1.43 -17.75
N SER A 182 -8.27 -1.84 -17.08
CA SER A 182 -7.49 -3.02 -17.44
C SER A 182 -7.67 -4.07 -16.35
N MET A 183 -7.91 -5.31 -16.76
CA MET A 183 -8.10 -6.43 -15.84
C MET A 183 -7.17 -7.59 -16.20
N LYS A 184 -6.47 -8.13 -15.20
CA LYS A 184 -5.71 -9.38 -15.29
C LYS A 184 -6.41 -10.44 -14.45
N LEU A 185 -6.58 -11.65 -14.98
CA LEU A 185 -7.13 -12.80 -14.25
C LEU A 185 -6.16 -13.97 -14.32
N ASN A 186 -5.81 -14.53 -13.17
CA ASN A 186 -4.96 -15.71 -13.06
C ASN A 186 -5.80 -16.89 -12.57
N TRP A 187 -5.97 -17.89 -13.43
CA TRP A 187 -6.69 -19.12 -13.12
C TRP A 187 -5.71 -20.25 -12.89
N VAL A 188 -5.96 -21.06 -11.86
CA VAL A 188 -5.26 -22.33 -11.67
C VAL A 188 -6.15 -23.44 -12.17
N GLU A 189 -5.63 -24.24 -13.11
CA GLU A 189 -6.26 -25.42 -13.67
C GLU A 189 -5.47 -26.67 -13.29
N GLY A 190 -6.11 -27.58 -12.56
CA GLY A 190 -5.47 -28.81 -12.12
C GLY A 190 -6.49 -29.92 -11.91
N GLY A 191 -6.32 -31.03 -12.64
CA GLY A 191 -7.31 -32.12 -12.67
C GLY A 191 -8.68 -31.63 -13.11
N ASP A 192 -9.73 -31.93 -12.34
CA ASP A 192 -11.11 -31.51 -12.62
C ASP A 192 -11.49 -30.12 -12.05
N ARG A 193 -10.51 -29.33 -11.57
CA ARG A 193 -10.77 -28.07 -10.87
C ARG A 193 -10.09 -26.90 -11.57
N THR A 194 -10.91 -25.90 -11.90
CA THR A 194 -10.49 -24.57 -12.31
C THR A 194 -10.99 -23.57 -11.28
N TYR A 195 -10.09 -22.75 -10.74
CA TYR A 195 -10.47 -21.67 -9.81
C TYR A 195 -9.64 -20.42 -10.07
N LEU A 196 -10.22 -19.27 -9.76
CA LEU A 196 -9.52 -17.99 -9.80
C LEU A 196 -8.52 -17.96 -8.65
N ASN A 197 -7.24 -17.75 -8.94
CA ASN A 197 -6.20 -17.58 -7.93
C ASN A 197 -6.03 -16.10 -7.57
N GLU A 198 -6.03 -15.25 -8.59
CA GLU A 198 -5.73 -13.84 -8.45
C GLU A 198 -6.45 -13.01 -9.51
N ALA A 199 -6.83 -11.79 -9.17
CA ALA A 199 -7.34 -10.80 -10.11
C ALA A 199 -6.74 -9.42 -9.84
N THR A 200 -6.35 -8.72 -10.90
CA THR A 200 -5.84 -7.35 -10.83
C THR A 200 -6.75 -6.43 -11.64
N LEU A 201 -7.09 -5.28 -11.07
CA LEU A 201 -7.80 -4.20 -11.74
C LEU A 201 -6.92 -2.95 -11.74
N LEU A 202 -6.85 -2.27 -12.89
CA LEU A 202 -6.09 -1.04 -13.06
C LEU A 202 -6.99 0.00 -13.75
N TYR A 203 -7.14 1.18 -13.14
CA TYR A 203 -8.05 2.24 -13.62
C TYR A 203 -7.65 3.62 -13.08
N LEU A 204 -8.20 4.70 -13.64
CA LEU A 204 -8.02 6.04 -13.10
C LEU A 204 -9.07 6.36 -12.03
N SER A 205 -8.64 6.93 -10.91
CA SER A 205 -9.53 7.53 -9.91
C SER A 205 -10.18 8.81 -10.43
N GLU A 206 -11.23 9.28 -9.75
CA GLU A 206 -11.86 10.58 -10.03
C GLU A 206 -10.87 11.76 -9.89
N GLU A 207 -9.81 11.59 -9.09
CA GLU A 207 -8.74 12.56 -8.87
C GLU A 207 -7.65 12.50 -9.97
N GLY A 208 -7.71 11.50 -10.87
CA GLY A 208 -6.73 11.28 -11.93
C GLY A 208 -5.47 10.51 -11.50
N ASP A 209 -5.51 9.85 -10.33
CA ASP A 209 -4.49 8.89 -9.91
C ASP A 209 -4.71 7.55 -10.60
N LEU A 210 -3.62 6.87 -10.98
CA LEU A 210 -3.73 5.49 -11.47
C LEU A 210 -3.84 4.58 -10.24
N ILE A 211 -4.89 3.77 -10.16
CA ILE A 211 -5.16 2.87 -9.05
C ILE A 211 -4.99 1.44 -9.54
N GLU A 212 -4.19 0.67 -8.82
CA GLU A 212 -4.13 -0.77 -8.99
C GLU A 212 -4.73 -1.44 -7.76
N GLU A 213 -5.72 -2.29 -7.98
CA GLU A 213 -6.32 -3.14 -6.94
C GLU A 213 -6.05 -4.61 -7.26
N ASN A 214 -5.59 -5.36 -6.28
CA ASN A 214 -5.33 -6.78 -6.39
C ASN A 214 -6.21 -7.59 -5.45
N TYR A 215 -6.65 -8.76 -5.89
CA TYR A 215 -7.37 -9.74 -5.10
C TYR A 215 -6.64 -11.08 -5.21
N LYS A 216 -6.32 -11.70 -4.06
CA LYS A 216 -5.70 -13.03 -3.99
C LYS A 216 -6.49 -13.95 -3.07
N VAL A 217 -6.77 -15.17 -3.53
CA VAL A 217 -7.63 -16.12 -2.81
C VAL A 217 -7.06 -16.62 -1.48
N HIS A 218 -5.74 -16.51 -1.27
CA HIS A 218 -5.06 -16.97 -0.06
C HIS A 218 -4.99 -15.94 1.08
N GLU A 219 -5.52 -14.72 0.89
CA GLU A 219 -5.55 -13.72 1.96
C GLU A 219 -6.66 -14.04 2.98
N ARG A 220 -6.36 -13.87 4.28
CA ARG A 220 -7.29 -14.14 5.39
C ARG A 220 -8.59 -13.34 5.27
N GLU A 221 -8.55 -12.22 4.57
CA GLU A 221 -9.71 -11.47 4.14
C GLU A 221 -9.78 -11.50 2.62
N ARG A 222 -10.93 -11.89 2.06
CA ARG A 222 -11.18 -11.92 0.62
C ARG A 222 -11.46 -10.51 0.09
N ASN A 223 -10.56 -9.59 0.37
CA ASN A 223 -10.69 -8.18 0.06
C ASN A 223 -9.70 -7.79 -1.03
N PHE A 224 -9.99 -6.70 -1.72
CA PHE A 224 -9.02 -6.10 -2.63
C PHE A 224 -8.05 -5.24 -1.82
N ILE A 225 -6.76 -5.46 -2.04
CA ILE A 225 -5.69 -4.56 -1.64
C ILE A 225 -5.43 -3.57 -2.76
N LYS A 226 -4.93 -2.37 -2.45
CA LYS A 226 -4.76 -1.32 -3.44
C LYS A 226 -3.56 -0.43 -3.22
N VAL A 227 -3.03 0.09 -4.33
CA VAL A 227 -1.98 1.10 -4.34
C VAL A 227 -2.30 2.24 -5.30
N LYS A 228 -1.95 3.46 -4.90
CA LYS A 228 -2.02 4.65 -5.76
C LYS A 228 -0.71 4.81 -6.53
N ASN A 229 -0.82 5.20 -7.79
CA ASN A 229 0.27 5.42 -8.73
C ASN A 229 1.28 4.24 -8.75
N PRO A 230 0.86 3.03 -9.18
CA PRO A 230 1.66 1.81 -9.11
C PRO A 230 3.02 1.90 -9.82
N ASN A 231 3.12 2.71 -10.87
CA ASN A 231 4.37 2.88 -11.64
C ASN A 231 5.32 3.93 -11.02
N GLU A 232 4.97 4.54 -9.88
CA GLU A 232 5.83 5.49 -9.20
C GLU A 232 7.06 4.78 -8.59
N PRO A 233 8.29 5.25 -8.86
CA PRO A 233 9.50 4.70 -8.25
C PRO A 233 9.50 4.83 -6.73
N VAL A 234 10.03 3.82 -6.05
CA VAL A 234 10.22 3.83 -4.59
C VAL A 234 11.53 4.51 -4.26
N VAL A 235 11.51 5.40 -3.27
CA VAL A 235 12.69 6.12 -2.79
C VAL A 235 12.86 5.83 -1.30
N MET A 236 13.72 4.88 -0.99
CA MET A 236 14.05 4.41 0.37
C MET A 236 15.57 4.36 0.56
N ASP A 237 16.01 4.10 1.79
CA ASP A 237 17.39 3.70 2.08
C ASP A 237 17.81 2.47 1.27
N ASP A 238 19.07 2.50 0.81
CA ASP A 238 19.67 1.49 -0.06
C ASP A 238 19.55 0.08 0.51
N LEU A 239 19.66 -0.10 1.83
CA LEU A 239 19.56 -1.43 2.44
C LEU A 239 18.16 -2.02 2.29
N ILE A 240 17.13 -1.20 2.48
CA ILE A 240 15.74 -1.62 2.39
C ILE A 240 15.38 -1.86 0.92
N LEU A 241 15.75 -0.92 0.04
CA LEU A 241 15.51 -1.03 -1.39
C LEU A 241 16.17 -2.29 -1.97
N ALA A 242 17.43 -2.58 -1.61
CA ALA A 242 18.11 -3.80 -2.03
C ALA A 242 17.47 -5.08 -1.45
N SER A 243 16.90 -5.01 -0.24
CA SER A 243 16.20 -6.14 0.38
C SER A 243 14.89 -6.43 -0.33
N ILE A 244 14.11 -5.39 -0.66
CA ILE A 244 12.87 -5.50 -1.45
C ILE A 244 13.20 -6.01 -2.86
N ALA A 245 14.20 -5.43 -3.51
CA ALA A 245 14.60 -5.78 -4.86
C ALA A 245 15.01 -7.25 -4.99
N ARG A 246 15.71 -7.79 -3.99
CA ARG A 246 16.00 -9.23 -3.90
C ARG A 246 14.73 -10.08 -3.74
N SER A 247 13.76 -9.62 -2.94
CA SER A 247 12.50 -10.35 -2.75
C SER A 247 11.66 -10.43 -4.03
N VAL A 248 11.73 -9.43 -4.90
CA VAL A 248 10.94 -9.36 -6.15
C VAL A 248 11.75 -9.63 -7.42
N ASP A 249 12.99 -10.10 -7.29
CA ASP A 249 13.94 -10.39 -8.39
C ASP A 249 14.11 -9.23 -9.39
N LYS A 250 14.40 -8.04 -8.86
CA LYS A 250 14.64 -6.81 -9.65
C LYS A 250 15.89 -6.08 -9.17
N GLU A 251 16.32 -5.12 -9.98
CA GLU A 251 17.33 -4.14 -9.57
C GLU A 251 16.70 -3.09 -8.64
N PRO A 252 17.44 -2.57 -7.63
CA PRO A 252 16.92 -1.59 -6.67
C PRO A 252 16.30 -0.34 -7.31
N GLU A 253 16.91 0.19 -8.37
CA GLU A 253 16.45 1.41 -9.04
C GLU A 253 15.17 1.20 -9.87
N ALA A 254 14.78 -0.06 -10.09
CA ALA A 254 13.60 -0.44 -10.87
C ALA A 254 12.37 -0.71 -9.99
N ILE A 255 12.48 -0.58 -8.67
CA ILE A 255 11.39 -0.86 -7.72
C ILE A 255 10.34 0.25 -7.77
N THR A 256 9.10 -0.17 -7.92
CA THR A 256 7.92 0.70 -8.00
C THR A 256 6.92 0.38 -6.89
N LYS A 257 5.95 1.28 -6.66
CA LYS A 257 4.86 1.04 -5.70
C LYS A 257 4.05 -0.23 -6.00
N ARG A 258 3.96 -0.63 -7.27
CA ARG A 258 3.40 -1.93 -7.68
C ARG A 258 4.14 -3.08 -7.02
N ASP A 259 5.47 -3.04 -7.02
CA ASP A 259 6.29 -4.13 -6.47
C ASP A 259 6.08 -4.29 -4.97
N LEU A 260 5.80 -3.20 -4.26
CA LEU A 260 5.41 -3.23 -2.85
C LEU A 260 4.05 -3.91 -2.65
N LEU A 261 3.08 -3.67 -3.53
CA LEU A 261 1.76 -4.28 -3.45
C LEU A 261 1.84 -5.81 -3.46
N TYR A 262 2.72 -6.37 -4.30
CA TYR A 262 2.93 -7.81 -4.47
C TYR A 262 4.00 -8.42 -3.54
N LEU A 263 4.62 -7.62 -2.67
CA LEU A 263 5.68 -8.09 -1.80
C LEU A 263 5.11 -8.98 -0.68
N GLU A 264 5.27 -10.29 -0.79
CA GLU A 264 4.76 -11.26 0.20
C GLU A 264 5.74 -11.57 1.34
N GLU A 265 7.03 -11.59 1.02
CA GLU A 265 8.10 -11.83 1.98
C GLU A 265 9.18 -10.74 1.92
N LEU A 266 9.55 -10.19 3.07
CA LEU A 266 10.64 -9.23 3.18
C LEU A 266 11.69 -9.73 4.18
N THR A 267 12.94 -9.77 3.72
CA THR A 267 14.09 -10.08 4.58
C THR A 267 15.08 -8.92 4.58
N ILE A 268 15.20 -8.23 5.71
CA ILE A 268 16.19 -7.16 5.89
C ILE A 268 17.36 -7.71 6.70
N ASN A 269 18.57 -7.61 6.14
CA ASN A 269 19.78 -8.09 6.79
C ASN A 269 20.81 -6.97 6.96
N ALA A 270 20.84 -6.41 8.16
CA ALA A 270 21.77 -5.38 8.58
C ALA A 270 23.01 -5.93 9.32
N SER A 271 23.26 -7.25 9.31
CA SER A 271 24.34 -7.84 10.12
C SER A 271 25.77 -7.40 9.76
N HIS A 272 25.92 -6.71 8.64
CA HIS A 272 27.17 -6.15 8.17
C HIS A 272 27.41 -4.72 8.69
N LEU A 273 26.39 -4.08 9.28
CA LEU A 273 26.46 -2.75 9.86
C LEU A 273 26.91 -2.80 11.32
N SER A 274 27.44 -1.68 11.82
CA SER A 274 27.77 -1.55 13.25
C SER A 274 26.53 -1.14 14.04
N GLY A 275 25.95 -2.07 14.80
CA GLY A 275 24.80 -1.82 15.66
C GLY A 275 23.48 -2.27 15.04
N ILE A 276 22.37 -1.82 15.64
CA ILE A 276 21.02 -2.15 15.17
C ILE A 276 20.61 -1.11 14.13
N TYR A 277 20.23 -1.56 12.94
CA TYR A 277 19.66 -0.69 11.91
C TYR A 277 18.20 -0.40 12.24
N GLU A 278 17.83 0.86 12.32
CA GLU A 278 16.44 1.27 12.53
C GLU A 278 15.89 1.83 11.23
N VAL A 279 14.77 1.26 10.79
CA VAL A 279 14.07 1.70 9.58
C VAL A 279 13.35 3.01 9.87
N ASP A 280 13.70 4.05 9.11
CA ASP A 280 13.07 5.37 9.14
C ASP A 280 12.70 5.75 7.70
N GLU A 281 11.47 5.40 7.32
CA GLU A 281 10.98 5.52 5.94
C GLU A 281 9.59 6.13 5.91
N ASP A 282 9.17 6.63 4.74
CA ASP A 282 7.83 7.16 4.57
C ASP A 282 6.77 6.07 4.79
N ILE A 283 5.81 6.38 5.66
CA ILE A 283 4.65 5.56 5.98
C ILE A 283 3.84 5.18 4.72
N GLU A 284 3.86 6.01 3.67
CA GLU A 284 3.18 5.72 2.41
C GLU A 284 3.69 4.43 1.76
N TYR A 285 4.98 4.12 1.89
CA TYR A 285 5.50 2.88 1.32
C TYR A 285 5.08 1.64 2.10
N PHE A 286 4.98 1.74 3.42
CA PHE A 286 4.43 0.66 4.25
C PHE A 286 2.95 0.42 3.95
N LYS A 287 2.19 1.50 3.70
CA LYS A 287 0.80 1.41 3.20
C LYS A 287 0.68 0.74 1.83
N ALA A 288 1.74 0.72 1.04
CA ALA A 288 1.76 0.01 -0.24
C ALA A 288 2.10 -1.48 -0.09
N MET A 289 2.74 -1.91 1.02
CA MET A 289 3.11 -3.31 1.29
C MET A 289 1.95 -4.17 1.79
N GLN A 290 0.79 -4.09 1.13
CA GLN A 290 -0.42 -4.73 1.66
C GLN A 290 -0.36 -6.25 1.60
N SER A 291 0.28 -6.90 0.62
CA SER A 291 0.43 -8.36 0.62
C SER A 291 1.51 -8.91 1.57
N LEU A 292 2.24 -8.07 2.30
CA LEU A 292 3.38 -8.54 3.11
C LEU A 292 2.89 -9.41 4.27
N PHE A 293 3.24 -10.69 4.19
CA PHE A 293 2.79 -11.74 5.12
C PHE A 293 3.93 -12.23 6.02
N VAL A 294 5.16 -12.28 5.50
CA VAL A 294 6.35 -12.75 6.23
C VAL A 294 7.40 -11.65 6.32
N LEU A 295 7.82 -11.35 7.55
CA LEU A 295 8.89 -10.41 7.84
C LEU A 295 10.04 -11.10 8.58
N LYS A 296 11.25 -10.99 8.03
CA LYS A 296 12.49 -11.53 8.62
C LYS A 296 13.49 -10.39 8.80
N LEU A 297 13.88 -10.12 10.04
CA LEU A 297 14.76 -9.01 10.40
C LEU A 297 16.01 -9.51 11.10
N ASN A 298 17.17 -9.25 10.50
CA ASN A 298 18.48 -9.57 11.09
C ASN A 298 19.26 -8.28 11.38
N GLN A 299 19.49 -8.01 12.66
CA GLN A 299 20.06 -6.76 13.19
C GLN A 299 19.33 -5.48 12.73
N ALA A 300 18.03 -5.59 12.43
CA ALA A 300 17.21 -4.48 11.95
C ALA A 300 15.87 -4.37 12.71
N ILE A 301 15.43 -3.16 13.04
CA ILE A 301 14.12 -2.90 13.66
C ILE A 301 13.28 -2.07 12.71
N ILE A 302 12.03 -2.49 12.49
CA ILE A 302 10.99 -1.65 11.91
C ILE A 302 10.10 -1.16 13.05
N PRO A 303 9.98 0.16 13.29
CA PRO A 303 9.07 0.70 14.29
C PRO A 303 7.63 0.21 14.12
N GLY A 304 6.95 -0.04 15.25
CA GLY A 304 5.54 -0.46 15.26
C GLY A 304 4.60 0.52 14.55
N GLU A 305 4.95 1.81 14.54
CA GLU A 305 4.22 2.85 13.82
C GLU A 305 4.18 2.64 12.30
N LEU A 306 5.21 2.01 11.72
CA LEU A 306 5.25 1.65 10.29
C LEU A 306 4.60 0.28 10.06
N LEU A 307 4.91 -0.69 10.92
CA LEU A 307 4.39 -2.06 10.79
C LEU A 307 2.87 -2.16 10.90
N LYS A 308 2.21 -1.25 11.63
CA LYS A 308 0.74 -1.24 11.72
C LYS A 308 0.02 -0.95 10.39
N GLU A 309 0.74 -0.38 9.41
CA GLU A 309 0.20 -0.11 8.08
C GLU A 309 0.29 -1.33 7.16
N VAL A 310 0.81 -2.46 7.66
CA VAL A 310 0.89 -3.76 6.98
C VAL A 310 -0.16 -4.70 7.60
N PRO A 311 -1.44 -4.61 7.18
CA PRO A 311 -2.55 -5.25 7.90
C PRO A 311 -2.53 -6.79 7.85
N TYR A 312 -1.85 -7.37 6.86
CA TYR A 312 -1.82 -8.82 6.64
C TYR A 312 -0.54 -9.51 7.14
N LEU A 313 0.32 -8.79 7.86
CA LEU A 313 1.52 -9.38 8.45
C LEU A 313 1.13 -10.47 9.45
N ASP A 314 1.60 -11.69 9.21
CA ASP A 314 1.25 -12.87 10.01
C ASP A 314 2.45 -13.53 10.70
N GLN A 315 3.62 -13.41 10.09
CA GLN A 315 4.84 -14.04 10.57
C GLN A 315 5.96 -13.02 10.74
N ALA A 316 6.52 -12.97 11.95
CA ALA A 316 7.70 -12.14 12.24
C ALA A 316 8.84 -13.01 12.75
N THR A 317 10.05 -12.78 12.25
CA THR A 317 11.28 -13.43 12.71
C THR A 317 12.33 -12.36 13.02
N PHE A 318 12.87 -12.39 14.23
CA PHE A 318 13.97 -11.52 14.66
C PHE A 318 15.23 -12.35 14.89
N ILE A 319 16.36 -11.93 14.31
CA ILE A 319 17.64 -12.66 14.37
C ILE A 319 18.74 -11.71 14.80
N GLY A 320 19.63 -12.13 15.69
CA GLY A 320 20.75 -11.33 16.17
C GLY A 320 20.36 -10.25 17.20
N PRO A 321 21.27 -9.29 17.49
CA PRO A 321 21.03 -8.14 18.34
C PRO A 321 20.00 -7.19 17.71
N THR A 322 18.74 -7.57 17.76
CA THR A 322 17.68 -6.92 16.99
C THR A 322 16.59 -6.37 17.87
N VAL A 323 16.16 -7.11 18.88
CA VAL A 323 15.05 -6.70 19.74
C VAL A 323 15.44 -7.04 21.15
N ASP A 324 15.57 -6.04 22.02
CA ASP A 324 15.76 -6.26 23.46
C ASP A 324 14.41 -6.57 24.14
N ASP A 325 13.35 -5.86 23.77
CA ASP A 325 11.96 -6.09 24.16
C ASP A 325 10.99 -5.78 23.01
N LEU A 326 9.74 -6.23 23.11
CA LEU A 326 8.75 -6.00 22.03
C LEU A 326 8.19 -4.57 22.00
N SER A 327 8.53 -3.69 22.94
CA SER A 327 7.83 -2.41 23.14
C SER A 327 7.82 -1.52 21.89
N ARG A 328 8.91 -1.55 21.12
CA ARG A 328 9.10 -0.73 19.91
C ARG A 328 8.35 -1.26 18.68
N VAL A 329 8.00 -2.54 18.67
CA VAL A 329 7.41 -3.23 17.51
C VAL A 329 5.98 -3.68 17.77
N LYS A 330 5.58 -3.79 19.05
CA LYS A 330 4.32 -4.37 19.52
C LYS A 330 3.08 -3.84 18.83
N GLU A 331 3.00 -2.53 18.55
CA GLU A 331 1.83 -1.92 17.89
C GLU A 331 1.54 -2.55 16.54
N GLY A 332 2.58 -2.80 15.74
CA GLY A 332 2.46 -3.39 14.40
C GLY A 332 2.50 -4.93 14.37
N LEU A 333 2.70 -5.58 15.52
CA LEU A 333 2.71 -7.06 15.61
C LEU A 333 1.39 -7.63 16.17
N GLN A 334 0.33 -6.83 16.29
CA GLN A 334 -0.93 -7.30 16.90
C GLN A 334 -1.68 -8.36 16.08
N THR A 335 -1.41 -8.45 14.77
CA THR A 335 -2.08 -9.36 13.83
C THR A 335 -1.33 -10.68 13.62
N ILE A 336 -0.07 -10.76 14.05
CA ILE A 336 0.77 -11.92 13.77
C ILE A 336 0.28 -13.15 14.54
N THR A 337 0.32 -14.31 13.89
CA THR A 337 0.08 -15.59 14.56
C THR A 337 1.36 -16.33 14.87
N TYR A 338 2.45 -16.03 14.14
CA TYR A 338 3.74 -16.68 14.32
C TYR A 338 4.84 -15.67 14.64
N LEU A 339 5.58 -15.93 15.74
CA LEU A 339 6.74 -15.16 16.13
C LEU A 339 7.95 -16.07 16.36
N ASN A 340 9.08 -15.75 15.74
CA ASN A 340 10.34 -16.46 15.96
C ASN A 340 11.40 -15.54 16.55
N LEU A 341 11.84 -15.89 17.76
CA LEU A 341 12.86 -15.19 18.54
C LEU A 341 14.12 -16.05 18.74
N ILE A 342 14.22 -17.22 18.11
CA ILE A 342 15.43 -18.06 18.19
C ILE A 342 16.61 -17.31 17.57
N ASN A 343 17.76 -17.36 18.24
CA ASN A 343 18.98 -16.63 17.88
C ASN A 343 18.81 -15.09 17.89
N SER A 344 17.77 -14.57 18.53
CA SER A 344 17.63 -13.13 18.80
C SER A 344 18.32 -12.73 20.11
N SER A 345 18.51 -11.43 20.31
CA SER A 345 18.94 -10.86 21.59
C SER A 345 17.79 -10.54 22.54
N PHE A 346 16.62 -11.13 22.36
CA PHE A 346 15.45 -10.84 23.18
C PHE A 346 15.75 -11.02 24.67
N ARG A 347 15.40 -10.04 25.48
CA ARG A 347 15.60 -10.03 26.94
C ARG A 347 14.30 -9.74 27.70
N GLY A 348 13.18 -9.73 26.98
CA GLY A 348 11.85 -9.60 27.57
C GLY A 348 11.39 -10.88 28.26
N THR A 349 10.13 -10.85 28.67
CA THR A 349 9.46 -11.88 29.46
C THR A 349 8.36 -12.58 28.66
N ALA A 350 7.84 -13.68 29.20
CA ALA A 350 6.64 -14.32 28.66
C ALA A 350 5.44 -13.34 28.63
N GLU A 351 5.31 -12.47 29.63
CA GLU A 351 4.23 -11.46 29.69
C GLU A 351 4.27 -10.53 28.47
N ASP A 352 5.45 -10.07 28.05
CA ASP A 352 5.61 -9.20 26.88
C ASP A 352 5.11 -9.87 25.58
N ILE A 353 5.29 -11.19 25.47
CA ILE A 353 4.82 -11.99 24.32
C ILE A 353 3.30 -12.18 24.38
N LEU A 354 2.74 -12.41 25.57
CA LEU A 354 1.29 -12.55 25.78
C LEU A 354 0.50 -11.29 25.42
N GLU A 355 1.15 -10.12 25.37
CA GLU A 355 0.50 -8.89 24.93
C GLU A 355 0.15 -8.88 23.43
N LEU A 356 0.68 -9.83 22.64
CA LEU A 356 0.35 -10.02 21.22
C LEU A 356 -0.90 -10.90 21.08
N LYS A 357 -2.06 -10.27 20.95
CA LYS A 357 -3.38 -10.93 21.09
C LYS A 357 -3.67 -12.04 20.08
N SER A 358 -3.15 -11.92 18.87
CA SER A 358 -3.40 -12.89 17.79
C SER A 358 -2.37 -14.03 17.76
N LEU A 359 -1.32 -13.95 18.58
CA LEU A 359 -0.20 -14.88 18.54
C LEU A 359 -0.64 -16.27 19.00
N ASN A 360 -0.33 -17.29 18.19
CA ASN A 360 -0.68 -18.67 18.49
C ASN A 360 0.55 -19.61 18.50
N ILE A 361 1.60 -19.28 17.76
CA ILE A 361 2.83 -20.07 17.67
C ILE A 361 4.00 -19.15 17.98
N VAL A 362 4.83 -19.57 18.92
CA VAL A 362 6.04 -18.84 19.25
C VAL A 362 7.23 -19.79 19.27
N ARG A 363 8.34 -19.33 18.68
CA ARG A 363 9.63 -20.01 18.76
C ARG A 363 10.57 -19.21 19.65
N VAL A 364 10.98 -19.80 20.77
CA VAL A 364 11.86 -19.16 21.76
C VAL A 364 12.97 -20.10 22.17
N ASP A 365 14.10 -19.54 22.59
CA ASP A 365 15.12 -20.28 23.32
C ASP A 365 14.75 -20.27 24.83
N PRO A 366 14.49 -21.43 25.46
CA PRO A 366 14.18 -21.52 26.90
C PRO A 366 15.25 -20.90 27.81
N ALA A 367 16.49 -20.78 27.36
CA ALA A 367 17.55 -20.13 28.12
C ALA A 367 17.44 -18.59 28.11
N VAL A 368 16.65 -18.03 27.20
CA VAL A 368 16.54 -16.60 26.93
C VAL A 368 15.22 -16.03 27.47
N VAL A 369 14.12 -16.79 27.37
CA VAL A 369 12.80 -16.37 27.88
C VAL A 369 12.47 -17.15 29.16
N PRO A 370 12.66 -16.57 30.36
CA PRO A 370 12.28 -17.23 31.60
C PRO A 370 10.76 -17.41 31.67
N ASN A 371 10.32 -18.52 32.29
CA ASN A 371 8.91 -18.90 32.44
C ASN A 371 8.14 -18.99 31.11
N TYR A 372 8.80 -19.45 30.04
CA TYR A 372 8.13 -19.66 28.75
C TYR A 372 6.94 -20.63 28.85
N GLU A 373 6.88 -21.47 29.90
CA GLU A 373 5.77 -22.35 30.20
C GLU A 373 4.45 -21.59 30.40
N ASP A 374 4.49 -20.34 30.87
CA ASP A 374 3.31 -19.48 31.01
C ASP A 374 2.61 -19.24 29.65
N LEU A 375 3.38 -19.20 28.55
CA LEU A 375 2.84 -19.12 27.20
C LEU A 375 2.05 -20.38 26.82
N GLN A 376 2.53 -21.56 27.23
CA GLN A 376 1.84 -22.83 27.00
C GLN A 376 0.55 -22.92 27.83
N PHE A 377 0.57 -22.42 29.07
CA PHE A 377 -0.61 -22.39 29.94
C PHE A 377 -1.73 -21.51 29.37
N GLU A 378 -1.39 -20.40 28.70
CA GLU A 378 -2.33 -19.53 28.00
C GLU A 378 -2.75 -20.07 26.61
N GLY A 379 -2.30 -21.28 26.24
CA GLY A 379 -2.74 -21.98 25.03
C GLY A 379 -1.91 -21.71 23.77
N MET A 380 -0.72 -21.09 23.88
CA MET A 380 0.19 -20.92 22.75
C MET A 380 0.99 -22.21 22.46
N ASP A 381 1.22 -22.49 21.19
CA ASP A 381 2.16 -23.53 20.73
C ASP A 381 3.59 -23.00 20.80
N VAL A 382 4.31 -23.36 21.86
CA VAL A 382 5.71 -23.00 22.06
C VAL A 382 6.63 -24.07 21.49
N ARG A 383 7.51 -23.68 20.57
CA ARG A 383 8.51 -24.55 19.96
C ARG A 383 9.92 -24.04 20.24
N TRP A 384 10.89 -24.96 20.35
CA TRP A 384 12.31 -24.66 20.56
C TRP A 384 13.15 -25.19 19.40
#